data_AF-A7NQ98-F1
#
_entry.id   AF-A7NQ98-F1
#
_cell.length_a   1.000
_cell.length_b   1.000
_cell.length_c   1.000
_cell.angle_alpha   90.00
_cell.angle_beta   90.00
_cell.angle_gamma   90.00
#
_symmetry.space_group_name_H-M   'P 1'
#
loop_
_entity.id
_entity.type
_entity.pdbx_description
1 polymer ?
#
loop_
_entity_poly.entity_id
_entity_poly.type
_entity_poly.pdbx_seq_one_letter_code
_entity_poly.pdbx_strand_id
1 'polypeptide(L)'
;MGTVTLLSNSRNVPNQLTINDQEAHRGGEGSIFFTTDGRYVVKIYHHPSSDKQKLLQHVLDLGRNLGEDEQFLAWPLGIGDRFNGQSNVGVVRRVPASHVPLYKLIYSPRDAVEQFRQGRSWLEYLKIARGTAAAVRTIHGKGMAHADIHFKNVLTNSITEKPQKRYP
;
A
#
# COMPACT_ATOMS: atom_id res chain seq x y z
N MET A 1 14.61 -18.82 1.23
CA MET A 1 14.16 -17.69 0.41
C MET A 1 13.28 -18.23 -0.70
N GLY A 2 12.30 -17.46 -1.17
CA GLY A 2 11.45 -17.89 -2.28
C GLY A 2 11.37 -16.85 -3.40
N THR A 3 11.12 -17.32 -4.61
CA THR A 3 11.07 -16.49 -5.82
C THR A 3 9.64 -16.40 -6.32
N VAL A 4 9.20 -15.18 -6.61
CA VAL A 4 7.91 -14.89 -7.26
C VAL A 4 8.20 -14.46 -8.70
N THR A 5 7.62 -15.17 -9.67
CA THR A 5 7.67 -14.77 -11.08
C THR A 5 6.43 -13.96 -11.41
N LEU A 6 6.58 -12.80 -12.05
CA LEU A 6 5.49 -11.92 -12.43
C LEU A 6 4.95 -12.22 -13.82
N LEU A 7 3.64 -11.96 -14.00
CA LEU A 7 3.00 -11.93 -15.31
C LEU A 7 3.46 -10.71 -16.12
N SER A 8 3.37 -10.83 -17.45
CA SER A 8 3.88 -9.88 -18.45
C SER A 8 3.31 -8.46 -18.37
N ASN A 9 2.21 -8.26 -17.64
CA ASN A 9 1.52 -6.97 -17.48
C ASN A 9 1.94 -6.18 -16.23
N SER A 10 3.10 -6.49 -15.64
CA SER A 10 3.59 -5.81 -14.43
C SER A 10 4.22 -4.45 -14.76
N ARG A 11 3.83 -3.39 -14.05
CA ARG A 11 4.24 -2.00 -14.27
C ARG A 11 5.58 -1.69 -13.62
N ASN A 12 6.65 -1.61 -14.42
CA ASN A 12 7.98 -1.17 -13.98
C ASN A 12 8.52 -1.99 -12.78
N VAL A 13 8.19 -3.28 -12.72
CA VAL A 13 8.68 -4.22 -11.70
C VAL A 13 9.51 -5.30 -12.40
N PRO A 14 10.62 -5.76 -11.81
CA PRO A 14 11.36 -6.90 -12.34
C PRO A 14 10.47 -8.13 -12.51
N ASN A 15 10.69 -8.90 -13.58
CA ASN A 15 9.93 -10.13 -13.86
C ASN A 15 10.05 -11.19 -12.77
N GLN A 16 11.07 -11.12 -11.92
CA GLN A 16 11.26 -11.99 -10.77
C GLN A 16 11.59 -11.17 -9.53
N LEU A 17 10.97 -11.54 -8.41
CA LEU A 17 11.19 -10.93 -7.11
C LEU A 17 11.60 -12.02 -6.11
N THR A 18 12.64 -11.75 -5.33
CA THR A 18 13.03 -12.61 -4.20
C THR A 18 12.40 -12.06 -2.93
N ILE A 19 11.67 -12.92 -2.19
CA ILE A 19 11.04 -12.56 -0.92
C ILE A 19 11.75 -13.19 0.28
N ASN A 20 11.66 -12.50 1.42
CA ASN A 20 12.13 -13.03 2.70
C ASN A 20 11.33 -14.29 3.09
N ASP A 21 11.95 -15.17 3.88
CA ASP A 21 11.31 -16.41 4.35
C ASP A 21 10.23 -16.17 5.42
N GLN A 22 10.37 -15.10 6.18
CA GLN A 22 9.43 -14.75 7.23
C GLN A 22 8.30 -13.88 6.68
N GLU A 23 7.06 -14.23 7.04
CA GLU A 23 5.89 -13.39 6.84
C GLU A 23 6.06 -12.07 7.60
N ALA A 24 5.89 -10.95 6.90
CA ALA A 24 5.85 -9.63 7.53
C ALA A 24 4.52 -9.42 8.27
N HIS A 25 3.43 -10.00 7.75
CA HIS A 25 2.11 -9.96 8.36
C HIS A 25 1.22 -11.07 7.80
N ARG A 26 0.27 -11.55 8.61
CA ARG A 26 -0.76 -12.51 8.18
C ARG A 26 -2.14 -11.98 8.50
N GLY A 27 -2.94 -11.75 7.46
CA GLY A 27 -4.33 -11.35 7.56
C GLY A 27 -5.29 -12.48 7.18
N GLY A 28 -6.60 -12.21 7.23
CA GLY A 28 -7.62 -13.20 6.88
C GLY A 28 -7.64 -13.61 5.41
N GLU A 29 -7.26 -12.70 4.49
CA GLU A 29 -7.23 -13.00 3.06
C GLU A 29 -5.90 -13.60 2.57
N GLY A 30 -4.81 -13.39 3.31
CA GLY A 30 -3.48 -13.70 2.81
C GLY A 30 -2.34 -13.27 3.71
N SER A 31 -1.15 -13.71 3.32
CA SER A 31 0.13 -13.40 3.96
C SER A 31 0.88 -12.35 3.16
N ILE A 32 1.56 -11.46 3.87
CA ILE A 32 2.37 -10.38 3.32
C ILE A 32 3.85 -10.69 3.53
N PHE A 33 4.63 -10.54 2.47
CA PHE A 33 6.07 -10.70 2.46
C PHE A 33 6.74 -9.44 1.91
N PHE A 34 7.95 -9.16 2.39
CA PHE A 34 8.79 -8.13 1.80
C PHE A 34 9.80 -8.77 0.86
N THR A 35 10.12 -8.07 -0.23
CA THR A 35 11.27 -8.44 -1.06
C THR A 35 12.57 -8.20 -0.31
N THR A 36 13.60 -8.98 -0.65
CA THR A 36 14.92 -8.89 0.00
C THR A 36 15.60 -7.54 -0.25
N ASP A 37 15.32 -6.89 -1.39
CA ASP A 37 15.75 -5.53 -1.71
C ASP A 37 14.96 -4.44 -0.97
N GLY A 38 13.92 -4.82 -0.23
CA GLY A 38 13.07 -3.94 0.54
C GLY A 38 12.17 -3.00 -0.27
N ARG A 39 12.07 -3.15 -1.60
CA ARG A 39 11.35 -2.21 -2.48
C ARG A 39 9.87 -2.53 -2.68
N TYR A 40 9.50 -3.81 -2.55
CA TYR A 40 8.16 -4.29 -2.85
C TYR A 40 7.54 -5.07 -1.70
N VAL A 41 6.22 -5.17 -1.77
CA VAL A 41 5.41 -6.00 -0.89
C VAL A 41 4.67 -7.00 -1.76
N VAL A 42 4.69 -8.25 -1.32
CA VAL A 42 4.09 -9.39 -1.99
C VAL A 42 2.99 -9.95 -1.10
N LYS A 43 1.75 -9.94 -1.58
CA LYS A 43 0.60 -10.56 -0.92
C LYS A 43 0.29 -11.90 -1.55
N ILE A 44 0.40 -12.97 -0.78
CA ILE A 44 0.02 -14.33 -1.15
C ILE A 44 -1.34 -14.63 -0.54
N TYR A 45 -2.35 -14.91 -1.37
CA TYR A 45 -3.72 -15.17 -0.90
C TYR A 45 -3.87 -16.63 -0.43
N HIS A 46 -4.54 -16.87 0.70
CA HIS A 46 -4.67 -18.22 1.26
C HIS A 46 -5.62 -19.12 0.47
N HIS A 47 -6.77 -18.56 0.05
CA HIS A 47 -7.83 -19.27 -0.68
C HIS A 47 -8.41 -18.38 -1.78
N PRO A 48 -7.63 -18.05 -2.83
CA PRO A 48 -8.10 -17.19 -3.90
C PRO A 48 -9.28 -17.85 -4.63
N SER A 49 -10.35 -17.08 -4.89
CA SER A 49 -11.40 -17.53 -5.79
C SER A 49 -10.85 -17.71 -7.21
N SER A 50 -11.54 -18.50 -8.03
CA SER A 50 -11.21 -18.68 -9.46
C SER A 50 -11.13 -17.36 -10.23
N ASP A 51 -11.89 -16.34 -9.80
CA ASP A 51 -11.89 -15.02 -10.44
C ASP A 51 -10.91 -14.02 -9.84
N LYS A 52 -10.15 -14.38 -8.80
CA LYS A 52 -9.24 -13.45 -8.13
C LYS A 52 -8.21 -12.86 -9.07
N GLN A 53 -7.61 -13.68 -9.95
CA GLN A 53 -6.67 -13.20 -10.96
C GLN A 53 -7.31 -12.20 -11.92
N LYS A 54 -8.53 -12.47 -12.39
CA LYS A 54 -9.27 -11.58 -13.29
C LYS A 54 -9.56 -10.24 -12.61
N LEU A 55 -9.99 -10.27 -11.34
CA LEU A 55 -10.21 -9.07 -10.55
C LEU A 55 -8.91 -8.25 -10.40
N LEU A 56 -7.80 -8.90 -10.04
CA LEU A 56 -6.51 -8.23 -9.92
C LEU A 56 -6.04 -7.64 -11.25
N GLN A 57 -6.27 -8.34 -12.36
CA GLN A 57 -5.94 -7.85 -13.70
C GLN A 57 -6.77 -6.61 -14.03
N HIS A 58 -8.07 -6.64 -13.72
CA HIS A 58 -8.95 -5.49 -13.92
C HIS A 58 -8.50 -4.26 -13.10
N VAL A 59 -8.13 -4.46 -11.83
CA VAL A 59 -7.55 -3.39 -10.99
C VAL A 59 -6.24 -2.88 -11.58
N LEU A 60 -5.35 -3.75 -12.08
CA LEU A 60 -4.12 -3.29 -12.74
C LEU A 60 -4.40 -2.42 -13.96
N ASP A 61 -5.39 -2.80 -14.77
CA ASP A 61 -5.74 -2.12 -16.01
C ASP A 61 -6.38 -0.75 -15.76
N LEU A 62 -7.29 -0.64 -14.79
CA LEU A 62 -7.87 0.64 -14.37
C LEU A 62 -6.80 1.62 -13.86
N GLY A 63 -5.72 1.09 -13.30
CA GLY A 63 -4.64 1.89 -12.77
C GLY A 63 -3.64 2.42 -13.80
N ARG A 64 -3.78 2.12 -15.10
CA ARG A 64 -2.83 2.59 -16.13
C ARG A 64 -2.81 4.12 -16.28
N ASN A 65 -3.89 4.80 -15.87
CA ASN A 65 -4.07 6.25 -16.01
C ASN A 65 -4.62 6.88 -14.72
N LEU A 66 -3.95 6.70 -13.58
CA LEU A 66 -4.40 7.25 -12.29
C LEU A 66 -4.12 8.75 -12.12
N GLY A 67 -3.23 9.32 -12.94
CA GLY A 67 -2.85 10.74 -12.86
C GLY A 67 -2.01 11.07 -11.63
N GLU A 68 -1.94 12.35 -11.29
CA GLU A 68 -1.06 12.87 -10.22
C GLU A 68 -1.41 12.34 -8.82
N ASP A 69 -2.66 11.93 -8.61
CA ASP A 69 -3.14 11.41 -7.33
C ASP A 69 -2.75 9.94 -7.09
N GLU A 70 -2.11 9.26 -8.05
CA GLU A 70 -1.57 7.90 -7.88
C GLU A 70 -0.64 7.79 -6.67
N GLN A 71 0.09 8.88 -6.36
CA GLN A 71 0.99 8.94 -5.20
C GLN A 71 0.30 8.70 -3.85
N PHE A 72 -1.02 8.89 -3.76
CA PHE A 72 -1.80 8.65 -2.55
C PHE A 72 -2.36 7.22 -2.47
N LEU A 73 -2.07 6.39 -3.46
CA LEU A 73 -2.57 5.02 -3.58
C LEU A 73 -1.43 4.02 -3.47
N ALA A 74 -1.61 3.01 -2.63
CA ALA A 74 -0.79 1.80 -2.67
C ALA A 74 -1.25 0.88 -3.82
N TRP A 75 -1.24 1.40 -5.05
CA TRP A 75 -1.78 0.69 -6.21
C TRP A 75 -0.95 -0.56 -6.55
N PRO A 76 -1.59 -1.68 -6.94
CA PRO A 76 -0.85 -2.86 -7.38
C PRO A 76 -0.02 -2.58 -8.63
N LEU A 77 1.18 -3.14 -8.64
CA LEU A 77 2.14 -3.03 -9.73
C LEU A 77 2.18 -4.29 -10.60
N GLY A 78 1.76 -5.44 -10.08
CA GLY A 78 1.79 -6.68 -10.84
C GLY A 78 1.07 -7.83 -10.17
N ILE A 79 0.95 -8.93 -10.91
CA ILE A 79 0.45 -10.21 -10.42
C ILE A 79 1.57 -11.24 -10.57
N GLY A 80 1.87 -11.97 -9.50
CA GLY A 80 2.76 -13.12 -9.56
C GLY A 80 2.04 -14.38 -10.02
N ASP A 81 2.66 -15.07 -10.97
CA ASP A 81 2.20 -16.32 -11.56
C ASP A 81 2.38 -17.50 -10.60
N ARG A 82 3.53 -17.58 -9.92
CA ARG A 82 3.88 -18.72 -9.06
C ARG A 82 4.69 -18.30 -7.85
N PHE A 83 4.25 -18.77 -6.69
CA PHE A 83 5.07 -18.99 -5.50
C PHE A 83 4.72 -20.38 -4.97
N ASN A 84 5.69 -21.31 -4.94
CA ASN A 84 5.48 -22.69 -4.47
C ASN A 84 4.26 -23.41 -5.10
N GLY A 85 3.96 -23.16 -6.38
CA GLY A 85 2.83 -23.77 -7.09
C GLY A 85 1.47 -23.12 -6.86
N GLN A 86 1.37 -22.07 -6.02
CA GLN A 86 0.17 -21.25 -5.90
C GLN A 86 0.21 -20.08 -6.90
N SER A 87 -0.83 -20.03 -7.73
CA SER A 87 -1.17 -18.88 -8.55
C SER A 87 -2.00 -17.90 -7.71
N ASN A 88 -1.92 -16.60 -8.01
CA ASN A 88 -2.58 -15.48 -7.32
C ASN A 88 -1.70 -14.81 -6.25
N VAL A 89 -0.70 -14.08 -6.70
CA VAL A 89 0.11 -13.20 -5.86
C VAL A 89 -0.11 -11.75 -6.28
N GLY A 90 -0.44 -10.86 -5.36
CA GLY A 90 -0.50 -9.42 -5.63
C GLY A 90 0.82 -8.73 -5.28
N VAL A 91 1.33 -7.87 -6.15
CA VAL A 91 2.55 -7.09 -5.87
C VAL A 91 2.23 -5.61 -5.83
N VAL A 92 2.68 -4.94 -4.76
CA VAL A 92 2.52 -3.49 -4.57
C VAL A 92 3.87 -2.85 -4.23
N ARG A 93 4.01 -1.55 -4.45
CA ARG A 93 5.17 -0.80 -3.94
C ARG A 93 5.17 -0.85 -2.42
N ARG A 94 6.36 -1.01 -1.81
CA ARG A 94 6.45 -0.91 -0.35
C ARG A 94 6.24 0.53 0.10
N VAL A 95 5.28 0.72 1.00
CA VAL A 95 5.12 1.99 1.72
C VAL A 95 6.29 2.12 2.70
N PRO A 96 6.93 3.31 2.80
CA PRO A 96 8.07 3.51 3.70
C PRO A 96 7.75 3.11 5.14
N ALA A 97 8.73 2.54 5.85
CA ALA A 97 8.57 2.10 7.24
C ALA A 97 8.26 3.25 8.22
N SER A 98 8.53 4.50 7.82
CA SER A 98 8.13 5.71 8.55
C SER A 98 6.62 5.96 8.50
N HIS A 99 5.87 5.31 7.60
CA HIS A 99 4.43 5.45 7.57
C HIS A 99 3.78 4.58 8.63
N VAL A 100 2.81 5.17 9.33
CA VAL A 100 1.99 4.50 10.34
C VAL A 100 0.51 4.61 9.99
N PRO A 101 -0.31 3.62 10.40
CA PRO A 101 -1.75 3.72 10.25
C PRO A 101 -2.32 4.91 11.01
N LEU A 102 -3.33 5.56 10.43
CA LEU A 102 -3.96 6.77 10.97
C LEU A 102 -4.55 6.56 12.38
N TYR A 103 -5.00 5.34 12.71
CA TYR A 103 -5.51 5.06 14.06
C TYR A 103 -4.45 5.28 15.15
N LYS A 104 -3.15 5.14 14.85
CA LYS A 104 -2.10 5.42 15.83
C LYS A 104 -1.95 6.91 16.15
N LEU A 105 -2.59 7.79 15.38
CA LEU A 105 -2.41 9.24 15.45
C LEU A 105 -3.62 9.97 15.99
N ILE A 106 -4.84 9.45 15.74
CA ILE A 106 -6.09 10.19 16.00
C ILE A 106 -7.23 9.32 16.55
N TYR A 107 -6.96 8.08 16.96
CA TYR A 107 -8.04 7.20 17.42
C TYR A 107 -8.69 7.70 18.71
N SER A 108 -7.92 8.33 19.61
CA SER A 108 -8.42 8.96 20.82
C SER A 108 -7.94 10.40 20.99
N PRO A 109 -8.62 11.22 21.81
CA PRO A 109 -8.12 12.54 22.19
C PRO A 109 -6.72 12.50 22.82
N ARG A 110 -6.38 11.42 23.53
CA ARG A 110 -5.03 11.23 24.11
C ARG A 110 -3.97 11.08 23.02
N ASP A 111 -4.26 10.27 22.00
CA ASP A 111 -3.35 10.08 20.86
C ASP A 111 -3.15 11.40 20.11
N ALA A 112 -4.24 12.15 19.86
CA ALA A 112 -4.17 13.44 19.20
C ALA A 112 -3.32 14.44 19.98
N VAL A 113 -3.54 14.59 21.29
CA VAL A 113 -2.74 15.48 22.16
C VAL A 113 -1.25 15.10 22.12
N GLU A 114 -0.94 13.81 22.16
CA GLU A 114 0.45 13.34 22.07
C GLU A 114 1.09 13.68 20.73
N GLN A 115 0.35 13.55 19.62
CA GLN A 115 0.84 13.96 18.30
C GLN A 115 1.10 15.47 18.22
N PHE A 116 0.26 16.31 18.82
CA PHE A 116 0.52 17.76 18.91
C PHE A 116 1.77 18.06 19.73
N ARG A 117 1.99 17.37 20.86
CA ARG A 117 3.22 17.49 21.66
C ARG A 117 4.48 17.08 20.89
N GLN A 118 4.35 16.11 20.00
CA GLN A 118 5.41 15.66 19.09
C GLN A 118 5.61 16.60 17.88
N GLY A 119 4.87 17.71 17.80
CA GLY A 119 5.04 18.74 16.77
C GLY A 119 4.14 18.60 15.55
N ARG A 120 3.15 17.70 15.56
CA ARG A 120 2.11 17.69 14.51
C ARG A 120 1.30 18.97 14.63
N SER A 121 0.83 19.48 13.49
CA SER A 121 -0.06 20.63 13.44
C SER A 121 -1.37 20.27 12.74
N TRP A 122 -2.37 21.15 12.88
CA TRP A 122 -3.61 21.05 12.10
C TRP A 122 -3.37 21.05 10.58
N LEU A 123 -2.32 21.74 10.11
CA LEU A 123 -1.94 21.72 8.70
C LEU A 123 -1.56 20.30 8.23
N GLU A 124 -0.86 19.53 9.06
CA GLU A 124 -0.51 18.14 8.73
C GLU A 124 -1.76 17.25 8.66
N TYR A 125 -2.72 17.43 9.57
CA TYR A 125 -4.01 16.74 9.50
C TYR A 125 -4.82 17.11 8.26
N LEU A 126 -4.81 18.40 7.87
CA LEU A 126 -5.47 18.84 6.65
C LEU A 126 -4.84 18.24 5.39
N LYS A 127 -3.50 18.12 5.34
CA LYS A 127 -2.79 17.43 4.25
C LYS A 127 -3.19 15.95 4.15
N ILE A 128 -3.28 15.25 5.29
CA ILE A 128 -3.72 13.85 5.35
C ILE A 128 -5.15 13.72 4.83
N ALA A 129 -6.06 14.57 5.29
CA ALA A 129 -7.45 14.58 4.84
C ALA A 129 -7.56 14.83 3.33
N ARG A 130 -6.84 15.82 2.81
CA ARG A 130 -6.78 16.12 1.37
C ARG A 130 -6.24 14.93 0.57
N GLY A 131 -5.13 14.33 0.99
CA GLY A 131 -4.54 13.17 0.31
C GLY A 131 -5.48 11.96 0.29
N THR A 132 -6.17 11.72 1.41
CA THR A 132 -7.18 10.65 1.52
C THR A 132 -8.36 10.92 0.57
N ALA A 133 -8.87 12.15 0.54
CA ALA A 133 -9.95 12.54 -0.37
C ALA A 133 -9.52 12.44 -1.85
N ALA A 134 -8.28 12.81 -2.17
CA ALA A 134 -7.71 12.66 -3.51
C ALA A 134 -7.65 11.18 -3.93
N ALA A 135 -7.14 10.29 -3.06
CA ALA A 135 -7.14 8.85 -3.30
C ALA A 135 -8.55 8.30 -3.58
N VAL A 136 -9.54 8.67 -2.76
CA VAL A 136 -10.94 8.25 -2.93
C VAL A 136 -11.52 8.77 -4.24
N ARG A 137 -11.32 10.06 -4.54
CA ARG A 137 -11.75 10.67 -5.80
C ARG A 137 -11.16 9.93 -7.00
N THR A 138 -9.88 9.57 -6.97
CA THR A 138 -9.22 8.84 -8.05
C THR A 138 -9.83 7.47 -8.27
N ILE A 139 -10.07 6.70 -7.20
CA ILE A 139 -10.71 5.39 -7.30
C ILE A 139 -12.14 5.52 -7.84
N HIS A 140 -12.92 6.47 -7.32
CA HIS A 140 -14.29 6.73 -7.78
C HIS A 140 -14.35 7.16 -9.24
N GLY A 141 -13.40 7.99 -9.69
CA GLY A 141 -13.27 8.41 -11.09
C GLY A 141 -12.96 7.26 -12.06
N LYS A 142 -12.59 6.08 -11.55
CA LYS A 142 -12.43 4.83 -12.32
C LYS A 142 -13.62 3.88 -12.19
N GLY A 143 -14.71 4.30 -11.56
CA GLY A 143 -15.90 3.48 -11.34
C GLY A 143 -15.74 2.43 -10.23
N MET A 144 -14.73 2.58 -9.36
CA MET A 144 -14.49 1.69 -8.23
C MET A 144 -14.85 2.34 -6.90
N ALA A 145 -15.07 1.51 -5.88
CA ALA A 145 -15.08 1.91 -4.49
C ALA A 145 -14.10 1.04 -3.69
N HIS A 146 -13.43 1.58 -2.68
CA HIS A 146 -12.53 0.80 -1.82
C HIS A 146 -13.29 -0.18 -0.91
N ALA A 147 -14.57 0.07 -0.63
CA ALA A 147 -15.48 -0.72 0.23
C ALA A 147 -15.07 -0.88 1.71
N ASP A 148 -13.80 -0.65 2.06
CA ASP A 148 -13.26 -0.74 3.43
C ASP A 148 -12.37 0.47 3.80
N ILE A 149 -12.93 1.68 3.72
CA ILE A 149 -12.21 2.89 4.14
C ILE A 149 -12.21 2.95 5.67
N HIS A 150 -11.04 2.71 6.25
CA HIS A 150 -10.84 2.66 7.70
C HIS A 150 -9.47 3.21 8.11
N PHE A 151 -9.33 3.69 9.35
CA PHE A 151 -8.07 4.26 9.89
C PHE A 151 -6.87 3.30 9.89
N LYS A 152 -7.09 1.98 9.75
CA LYS A 152 -6.03 0.98 9.58
C LYS A 152 -5.47 0.94 8.15
N ASN A 153 -6.27 1.35 7.16
CA ASN A 153 -5.94 1.26 5.73
C ASN A 153 -5.38 2.57 5.16
N VAL A 154 -5.43 3.66 5.94
CA VAL A 154 -4.79 4.94 5.60
C VAL A 154 -3.46 5.04 6.34
N LEU A 155 -2.36 5.10 5.57
CA LEU A 155 -1.00 5.19 6.09
C LEU A 155 -0.45 6.60 5.86
N THR A 156 0.26 7.16 6.84
CA THR A 156 0.88 8.49 6.75
C THR A 156 2.21 8.53 7.48
N ASN A 157 3.12 9.41 7.06
CA ASN A 157 4.38 9.67 7.74
C ASN A 157 4.19 9.93 9.25
N SER A 158 5.04 9.31 10.07
CA SER A 158 5.29 9.74 11.44
C SER A 158 6.09 11.05 11.45
N ILE A 159 5.92 11.87 12.50
CA ILE A 159 6.59 13.19 12.64
C ILE A 159 8.10 13.03 12.90
N THR A 160 8.62 11.79 12.96
CA THR A 160 10.03 11.50 13.23
C THR A 160 10.98 12.02 12.14
N GLU A 161 10.46 12.38 10.96
CA GLU A 161 11.23 13.16 9.99
C GLU A 161 11.15 14.64 10.39
N LYS A 162 12.13 15.11 11.18
CA LYS A 162 12.41 16.54 11.24
C LYS A 162 12.57 17.02 9.80
N PRO A 163 11.88 18.10 9.38
CA PRO A 163 12.12 18.66 8.06
C PRO A 163 13.62 18.93 7.94
N GLN A 164 14.28 18.32 6.95
CA GLN A 164 15.59 18.80 6.52
C GLN A 164 15.40 20.28 6.25
N LYS A 165 16.05 21.12 7.06
CA LYS A 165 16.13 22.55 6.80
C LYS A 165 16.75 22.69 5.42
N ARG A 166 15.92 22.93 4.39
CA ARG A 166 16.40 23.53 3.15
C ARG A 166 16.77 24.95 3.53
N TYR A 167 18.03 25.14 3.88
CA TYR A 167 18.59 26.48 3.82
C TYR A 167 18.67 26.87 2.33
N PRO A 168 18.33 28.12 1.99
CA PRO A 168 18.46 28.64 0.63
C PRO A 168 19.90 28.57 0.13
#